data_AF-A0A955AR16-F1
#
_entry.id   AF-A0A955AR16-F1
#
_cell.length_a   1.000
_cell.length_b   1.000
_cell.length_c   1.000
_cell.angle_alpha   90.00
_cell.angle_beta   90.00
_cell.angle_gamma   90.00
#
_symmetry.space_group_name_H-M   'P 1'
#
loop_
_entity.id
_entity.type
_entity.pdbx_description
1 polymer ?
#
loop_
_entity_poly.entity_id
_entity_poly.type
_entity_poly.pdbx_seq_one_letter_code
_entity_poly.pdbx_strand_id
1 'polypeptide(L)'
;MMPYDGPIDIDSLVDLDSLAGASHWTFFAFPRATLNEHGLPSDPDAQRYIAAVQSTGVPIGIWHNSPVDDTVYAAVTQDNISQLKDAVAGLTEFPDSYAADLCEKLFRNVASNGT
;
A
#
# COMPACT_ATOMS: atom_id res chain seq x y z
N MET A 1 6.18 13.54 -17.38
CA MET A 1 5.50 13.36 -16.07
C MET A 1 6.60 13.35 -15.03
N MET A 2 6.56 14.26 -14.05
CA MET A 2 7.55 14.27 -12.96
C MET A 2 7.24 13.11 -12.01
N PRO A 3 8.25 12.36 -11.52
CA PRO A 3 8.01 11.33 -10.52
C PRO A 3 7.38 11.97 -9.28
N TYR A 4 6.34 11.34 -8.75
CA TYR A 4 5.73 11.81 -7.52
C TYR A 4 6.66 11.48 -6.35
N ASP A 5 7.15 12.52 -5.68
CA ASP A 5 8.05 12.46 -4.51
C ASP A 5 7.35 12.98 -3.24
N GLY A 6 6.03 13.17 -3.29
CA GLY A 6 5.24 13.68 -2.17
C GLY A 6 5.05 12.64 -1.07
N PRO A 7 4.92 13.08 0.20
CA PRO A 7 4.55 12.18 1.30
C PRO A 7 3.14 11.63 1.09
N ILE A 8 2.84 10.48 1.70
CA ILE A 8 1.47 9.96 1.77
C ILE A 8 0.62 10.95 2.55
N ASP A 9 -0.52 11.33 1.96
CA ASP A 9 -1.50 12.19 2.62
C ASP A 9 -2.35 11.33 3.56
N ILE A 10 -1.97 11.32 4.84
CA ILE A 10 -2.59 10.46 5.88
C ILE A 10 -4.07 10.83 6.11
N ASP A 11 -4.41 12.11 6.00
CA ASP A 11 -5.78 12.61 6.19
C ASP A 11 -6.73 12.14 5.08
N SER A 12 -6.19 11.95 3.87
CA SER A 12 -6.93 11.42 2.73
C SER A 12 -7.03 9.88 2.69
N LEU A 13 -6.46 9.17 3.67
CA LEU A 13 -6.57 7.71 3.72
C LEU A 13 -7.97 7.28 4.13
N VAL A 14 -8.51 6.31 3.41
CA VAL A 14 -9.78 5.68 3.76
C VAL A 14 -9.56 4.77 4.97
N ASP A 15 -10.41 4.93 5.98
CA ASP A 15 -10.44 4.04 7.13
C ASP A 15 -11.10 2.69 6.76
N LEU A 16 -10.29 1.79 6.21
CA LEU A 16 -10.74 0.45 5.79
C LEU A 16 -11.04 -0.46 6.98
N ASP A 17 -10.41 -0.22 8.13
CA ASP A 17 -10.63 -0.98 9.35
C ASP A 17 -12.07 -0.80 9.89
N SER A 18 -12.69 0.37 9.74
CA SER A 18 -14.11 0.57 10.07
C SER A 18 -15.08 -0.06 9.05
N LEU A 19 -14.62 -0.41 7.85
CA LEU A 19 -15.43 -0.98 6.76
C LEU A 19 -15.50 -2.52 6.80
N ALA A 20 -15.37 -3.10 8.00
CA ALA A 20 -15.39 -4.54 8.23
C ALA A 20 -16.52 -5.25 7.46
N GLY A 21 -16.13 -6.15 6.54
CA GLY A 21 -17.06 -6.96 5.73
C GLY A 21 -17.21 -6.54 4.26
N ALA A 22 -16.61 -5.43 3.83
CA ALA A 22 -16.53 -5.08 2.41
C ALA A 22 -15.41 -5.87 1.69
N SER A 23 -15.66 -6.27 0.44
CA SER A 23 -14.65 -6.89 -0.42
C SER A 23 -13.60 -5.84 -0.81
N HIS A 24 -12.56 -5.71 0.02
CA HIS A 24 -11.43 -4.82 -0.25
C HIS A 24 -10.52 -5.43 -1.32
N TRP A 25 -10.02 -4.59 -2.22
CA TRP A 25 -9.05 -5.00 -3.23
C TRP A 25 -7.67 -4.47 -2.86
N THR A 26 -6.75 -5.38 -2.56
CA THR A 26 -5.37 -5.08 -2.17
C THR A 26 -4.49 -4.92 -3.41
N PHE A 27 -3.64 -3.91 -3.44
CA PHE A 27 -2.61 -3.75 -4.49
C PHE A 27 -1.19 -3.88 -3.96
N PHE A 28 -1.00 -3.72 -2.66
CA PHE A 28 0.30 -3.82 -2.01
C PHE A 28 0.17 -4.43 -0.62
N ALA A 29 1.14 -5.25 -0.24
CA ALA A 29 1.19 -5.94 1.04
C ALA A 29 2.55 -5.69 1.68
N PHE A 30 2.57 -5.51 3.00
CA PHE A 30 3.80 -5.26 3.74
C PHE A 30 3.68 -5.78 5.18
N PRO A 31 4.81 -6.17 5.79
CA PRO A 31 4.81 -6.72 7.14
C PRO A 31 4.51 -5.65 8.19
N ARG A 32 3.67 -6.01 9.17
CA ARG A 32 3.26 -5.12 10.27
C ARG A 32 4.44 -4.61 11.09
N ALA A 33 5.51 -5.41 11.20
CA ALA A 33 6.74 -5.02 11.87
C ALA A 33 7.47 -3.82 11.21
N THR A 34 7.11 -3.47 9.96
CA THR A 34 7.69 -2.31 9.26
C THR A 34 6.85 -1.05 9.40
N LEU A 35 5.74 -1.06 10.16
CA LEU A 35 4.93 0.13 10.36
C LEU A 35 5.65 1.22 11.15
N ASN A 36 5.44 2.47 10.74
CA ASN A 36 5.81 3.65 11.50
C ASN A 36 4.69 4.05 12.48
N GLU A 37 4.89 5.15 13.22
CA GLU A 37 3.93 5.68 14.20
C GLU A 37 2.56 6.07 13.61
N HIS A 38 2.49 6.26 12.29
CA HIS A 38 1.27 6.61 11.56
C HIS A 38 0.57 5.40 10.93
N GLY A 39 1.07 4.17 11.15
CA GLY A 39 0.49 2.98 10.52
C GLY A 39 0.86 2.82 9.04
N LEU A 40 1.88 3.52 8.56
CA LEU A 40 2.40 3.39 7.19
C LEU A 40 3.68 2.57 7.18
N PRO A 41 4.06 1.91 6.06
CA PRO A 41 5.35 1.26 5.98
C PRO A 41 6.47 2.29 6.19
N SER A 42 7.48 1.95 6.97
CA SER A 42 8.65 2.81 7.25
C SER A 42 9.65 2.81 6.09
N ASP A 43 9.50 1.87 5.16
CA ASP A 43 10.34 1.75 3.98
C ASP A 43 10.00 2.86 2.96
N PRO A 44 10.99 3.64 2.48
CA PRO A 44 10.74 4.78 1.62
C PRO A 44 10.25 4.39 0.22
N ASP A 45 10.67 3.23 -0.31
CA ASP A 45 10.18 2.73 -1.60
C ASP A 45 8.68 2.39 -1.49
N ALA A 46 8.29 1.77 -0.37
CA ALA A 46 6.90 1.44 -0.09
C ALA A 46 6.04 2.69 0.09
N GLN A 47 6.54 3.69 0.82
CA GLN A 47 5.84 4.96 0.97
C GLN A 47 5.64 5.65 -0.38
N ARG A 48 6.69 5.71 -1.20
CA ARG A 48 6.64 6.34 -2.51
C ARG A 48 5.64 5.66 -3.44
N TYR A 49 5.58 4.33 -3.45
CA TYR A 49 4.62 3.59 -4.26
C TYR A 49 3.17 3.88 -3.85
N ILE A 50 2.87 3.83 -2.56
CA ILE A 50 1.54 4.13 -2.03
C ILE A 50 1.15 5.58 -2.34
N ALA A 51 2.07 6.53 -2.14
CA ALA A 51 1.83 7.94 -2.40
C ALA A 51 1.63 8.23 -3.90
N ALA A 52 2.36 7.55 -4.78
CA ALA A 52 2.18 7.65 -6.22
C ALA A 52 0.79 7.18 -6.65
N VAL A 53 0.30 6.06 -6.11
CA VAL A 53 -1.08 5.59 -6.36
C VAL A 53 -2.09 6.59 -5.81
N GLN A 54 -1.90 7.10 -4.60
CA GLN A 54 -2.78 8.12 -4.00
C GLN A 54 -2.84 9.40 -4.85
N SER A 55 -1.69 9.84 -5.38
CA SER A 55 -1.60 11.06 -6.20
C SER A 55 -2.39 10.99 -7.51
N THR A 56 -2.78 9.79 -7.95
CA THR A 56 -3.71 9.64 -9.10
C THR A 56 -5.16 9.99 -8.75
N GLY A 57 -5.45 10.26 -7.47
CA GLY A 57 -6.78 10.54 -6.95
C GLY A 57 -7.54 9.29 -6.49
N VAL A 58 -6.88 8.12 -6.43
CA VAL A 58 -7.47 6.89 -5.90
C VAL A 58 -7.62 7.00 -4.38
N PRO A 59 -8.83 6.79 -3.84
CA PRO A 59 -9.05 6.77 -2.40
C PRO A 59 -8.53 5.44 -1.83
N ILE A 60 -7.23 5.43 -1.55
CA ILE A 60 -6.54 4.31 -0.91
C ILE A 60 -6.73 4.34 0.60
N GLY A 61 -6.69 3.17 1.21
CA GLY A 61 -6.62 3.02 2.66
C GLY A 61 -5.63 1.95 3.06
N ILE A 62 -5.25 1.95 4.34
CA ILE A 62 -4.39 0.93 4.91
C ILE A 62 -5.25 0.03 5.78
N TRP A 63 -5.23 -1.26 5.50
CA TRP A 63 -5.99 -2.26 6.22
C TRP A 63 -5.09 -3.00 7.20
N HIS A 64 -5.21 -2.63 8.48
CA HIS A 64 -4.39 -3.15 9.56
C HIS A 64 -4.92 -4.45 10.15
N ASN A 65 -6.23 -4.62 10.20
CA ASN A 65 -6.90 -5.79 10.76
C ASN A 65 -7.17 -6.85 9.68
N SER A 66 -6.10 -7.22 8.98
CA SER A 66 -6.17 -8.23 7.92
C SER A 66 -6.26 -9.65 8.52
N PRO A 67 -6.81 -10.64 7.80
CA PRO A 67 -6.91 -12.02 8.28
C PRO A 67 -5.56 -12.74 8.34
N VAL A 68 -4.49 -12.13 7.82
CA VAL A 68 -3.14 -12.68 7.85
C VAL A 68 -2.38 -11.97 8.96
N ASP A 69 -2.04 -12.72 10.00
CA ASP A 69 -1.22 -12.23 11.10
C ASP A 69 0.08 -11.58 10.59
N ASP A 70 0.49 -10.51 11.25
CA ASP A 70 1.69 -9.73 10.92
C ASP A 70 1.72 -9.13 9.50
N THR A 71 0.59 -9.06 8.79
CA THR A 71 0.51 -8.45 7.46
C THR A 71 -0.49 -7.30 7.42
N VAL A 72 -0.08 -6.23 6.75
CA VAL A 72 -0.87 -5.02 6.49
C VAL A 72 -0.97 -4.83 4.98
N TYR A 73 -2.12 -4.37 4.52
CA TYR A 73 -2.38 -4.19 3.10
C TYR A 73 -2.72 -2.74 2.77
N ALA A 74 -2.19 -2.23 1.66
CA ALA A 74 -2.77 -1.06 1.00
C ALA A 74 -3.87 -1.54 0.06
N ALA A 75 -5.05 -0.98 0.21
CA ALA A 75 -6.23 -1.47 -0.48
C ALA A 75 -7.20 -0.33 -0.83
N VAL A 76 -8.16 -0.67 -1.67
CA VAL A 76 -9.29 0.19 -2.04
C VAL A 76 -10.60 -0.55 -1.82
N THR A 77 -11.70 0.19 -1.69
CA THR A 77 -13.04 -0.42 -1.70
C THR A 77 -13.36 -0.98 -3.09
N GLN A 78 -14.31 -1.93 -3.15
CA GLN A 78 -14.71 -2.58 -4.40
C GLN A 78 -15.12 -1.59 -5.51
N ASP A 79 -15.74 -0.48 -5.14
CA ASP A 79 -16.19 0.57 -6.07
C ASP A 79 -15.01 1.22 -6.82
N ASN A 80 -13.83 1.25 -6.18
CA ASN A 80 -12.63 1.92 -6.67
C ASN A 80 -11.65 0.99 -7.39
N ILE A 81 -11.97 -0.29 -7.59
CA ILE A 81 -11.08 -1.28 -8.23
C ILE A 81 -10.68 -0.83 -9.64
N SER A 82 -11.63 -0.33 -10.43
CA SER A 82 -11.37 0.12 -11.80
C SER A 82 -10.40 1.30 -11.82
N GLN A 83 -10.58 2.25 -10.90
CA GLN A 83 -9.73 3.43 -10.79
C GLN A 83 -8.31 3.06 -10.31
N LEU A 84 -8.21 2.13 -9.36
CA LEU A 84 -6.92 1.59 -8.91
C LEU A 84 -6.17 0.90 -10.06
N LYS A 85 -6.85 0.08 -10.86
CA LYS A 85 -6.22 -0.60 -12.00
C LYS A 85 -5.72 0.39 -13.05
N ASP A 86 -6.50 1.41 -13.34
CA ASP A 86 -6.11 2.48 -14.27
C ASP A 86 -4.91 3.28 -13.73
N ALA A 87 -4.94 3.63 -12.44
CA ALA A 87 -3.84 4.30 -11.75
C ALA A 87 -2.55 3.50 -11.81
N VAL A 88 -2.58 2.22 -11.43
CA VAL A 88 -1.40 1.34 -11.45
C VAL A 88 -0.89 1.16 -12.88
N ALA A 89 -1.77 1.00 -13.88
CA ALA A 89 -1.37 0.93 -15.28
C ALA A 89 -0.78 2.25 -15.82
N GLY A 90 -1.24 3.39 -15.31
CA GLY A 90 -0.74 4.73 -15.65
C GLY A 90 0.61 5.07 -15.02
N LEU A 91 1.00 4.36 -13.95
CA LEU A 91 2.28 4.55 -13.27
C LEU A 91 3.44 3.87 -14.02
N THR A 92 3.84 4.43 -15.15
CA THR A 92 4.92 3.89 -16.00
C THR A 92 6.32 3.93 -15.34
N GLU A 93 6.46 4.58 -14.18
CA GLU A 93 7.73 4.64 -13.44
C GLU A 93 8.03 3.38 -12.63
N PHE A 94 7.00 2.55 -12.35
CA PHE A 94 7.15 1.28 -11.65
C PHE A 94 6.91 0.12 -12.62
N PRO A 95 7.79 -0.90 -12.69
CA PRO A 95 7.49 -2.10 -13.46
C PRO A 95 6.28 -2.84 -12.89
N ASP A 96 5.59 -3.63 -13.71
CA ASP A 96 4.42 -4.42 -13.27
C ASP A 96 4.70 -5.31 -12.05
N SER A 97 5.94 -5.81 -11.93
CA SER A 97 6.37 -6.64 -10.81
C SER A 97 6.79 -5.85 -9.57
N TYR A 98 6.88 -4.51 -9.63
CA TYR A 98 7.46 -3.69 -8.57
C TYR A 98 6.82 -3.94 -7.19
N ALA A 99 5.49 -3.96 -7.13
CA ALA A 99 4.76 -4.21 -5.90
C ALA A 99 5.09 -5.59 -5.31
N ALA A 100 5.23 -6.61 -6.17
CA ALA A 100 5.56 -7.98 -5.75
C ALA A 100 7.02 -8.10 -5.27
N ASP A 101 7.96 -7.55 -6.04
CA ASP A 101 9.40 -7.52 -5.69
C ASP A 101 9.63 -6.76 -4.37
N LEU A 102 8.97 -5.61 -4.19
CA LEU A 102 9.08 -4.81 -2.98
C LEU A 102 8.45 -5.51 -1.77
N CYS A 103 7.28 -6.13 -1.96
CA CYS A 103 6.66 -6.97 -0.94
C CYS A 103 7.61 -8.08 -0.48
N GLU A 104 8.16 -8.87 -1.41
CA GLU A 104 9.09 -9.95 -1.09
C GLU A 104 10.32 -9.44 -0.33
N LYS A 105 10.91 -8.32 -0.78
CA LYS A 105 12.04 -7.66 -0.10
C LYS A 105 11.70 -7.29 1.34
N LEU A 106 10.53 -6.69 1.59
CA LEU A 106 10.11 -6.28 2.94
C LEU A 106 9.93 -7.48 3.87
N PHE A 107 9.20 -8.51 3.43
CA PHE A 107 8.98 -9.72 4.22
C PHE A 107 10.30 -10.46 4.49
N ARG A 108 11.20 -10.53 3.51
CA ARG A 108 12.52 -11.13 3.67
C ARG A 108 13.39 -10.37 4.69
N ASN A 109 13.35 -9.04 4.68
CA ASN A 109 14.10 -8.22 5.62
C ASN A 109 13.62 -8.42 7.06
N VAL A 110 12.30 -8.50 7.27
CA VAL A 110 11.73 -8.79 8.59
C VAL A 110 12.12 -10.18 9.08
N ALA A 111 12.06 -11.19 8.20
CA ALA A 111 12.51 -12.55 8.53
C ALA A 111 14.02 -12.60 8.89
N SER A 112 14.84 -11.76 8.27
CA SER A 112 16.29 -11.70 8.51
C SER A 112 16.67 -10.96 9.80
N ASN A 113 15.86 -9.97 10.22
CA ASN A 113 16.05 -9.24 11.48
C ASN A 113 15.51 -9.97 12.71
N GLY A 114 14.81 -11.10 12.53
CA GLY A 114 14.26 -11.92 13.61
C GLY A 114 15.19 -12.99 14.18
N THR A 115 16.51 -12.94 13.91
CA THR A 115 17.51 -13.92 14.40
C THR A 115 18.42 -13.34 15.47
#